data_AF-W2T469-F1
#
_entry.id   AF-W2T469-F1
#
_cell.length_a   1.000
_cell.length_b   1.000
_cell.length_c   1.000
_cell.angle_alpha   90.00
_cell.angle_beta   90.00
_cell.angle_gamma   90.00
#
_symmetry.space_group_name_H-M   'P 1'
#
loop_
_entity.id
_entity.type
_entity.pdbx_description
1 polymer ?
#
loop_
_entity_poly.entity_id
_entity_poly.type
_entity_poly.pdbx_seq_one_letter_code
_entity_poly.pdbx_strand_id
1 'polypeptide(L)'
;MHIVALLRRASVLTARSTNLPNLSGKCFQIRTVPLRQCSSTAQSRPNETDEKKDSAKVRRAYALGGCLMCMWLSAHALLLYRRRNEHRSLNEKLPPIPWEEFVQKYLLLGKVKTIVYQPHFEVGNVYLHSATEQLMKKALLDWVHAAPDKFSRPPDVRFFFEGDAAAVEHAIKTLQKQTHDSANPLMEVEFDIDQFPSNRELAFIVISTLFTLAAITLMK
;
A
#
# COMPACT_ATOMS: atom_id res chain seq x y z
N MET A 1 20.43 -14.80 -27.71
CA MET A 1 21.32 -13.63 -27.50
C MET A 1 20.57 -12.39 -27.93
N HIS A 2 20.59 -11.35 -27.08
CA HIS A 2 19.80 -10.09 -27.14
C HIS A 2 18.31 -10.32 -26.83
N ILE A 3 17.78 -9.94 -25.66
CA ILE A 3 17.49 -8.55 -25.25
C ILE A 3 17.68 -8.44 -23.71
N VAL A 4 18.81 -7.88 -23.28
CA VAL A 4 19.05 -7.41 -21.90
C VAL A 4 19.63 -6.01 -22.03
N ALA A 5 18.78 -5.01 -22.20
CA ALA A 5 19.20 -3.60 -22.20
C ALA A 5 17.99 -2.66 -22.16
N LEU A 6 17.25 -2.58 -21.05
CA LEU A 6 16.28 -1.48 -20.86
C LEU A 6 15.99 -1.10 -19.40
N LEU A 7 16.96 -1.29 -18.49
CA LEU A 7 16.87 -0.80 -17.11
C LEU A 7 18.21 -0.26 -16.61
N ARG A 8 18.64 0.88 -17.14
CA ARG A 8 19.66 1.74 -16.52
C ARG A 8 19.46 3.19 -16.99
N ARG A 9 18.60 3.94 -16.30
CA ARG A 9 18.60 5.42 -16.24
C ARG A 9 17.46 5.90 -15.35
N ALA A 10 17.73 6.08 -14.05
CA ALA A 10 17.10 7.09 -13.19
C ALA A 10 17.61 6.96 -11.73
N SER A 11 18.93 6.95 -11.55
CA SER A 11 19.56 7.20 -10.25
C SER A 11 20.88 7.91 -10.56
N VAL A 12 21.30 8.82 -9.68
CA VAL A 12 22.46 9.73 -9.78
C VAL A 12 22.08 11.13 -10.29
N LEU A 13 21.74 12.01 -9.32
CA LEU A 13 22.34 13.35 -9.22
C LEU A 13 21.94 14.01 -7.89
N THR A 14 22.59 13.55 -6.82
CA THR A 14 22.81 14.33 -5.60
C THR A 14 24.31 14.42 -5.40
N ALA A 15 24.92 15.55 -5.76
CA ALA A 15 26.02 16.19 -5.02
C ALA A 15 26.58 17.41 -5.78
N ARG A 16 26.60 18.54 -5.05
CA ARG A 16 27.60 19.62 -5.03
C ARG A 16 28.11 20.19 -6.37
N SER A 17 27.76 21.46 -6.59
CA SER A 17 28.69 22.43 -7.17
C SER A 17 28.59 23.75 -6.40
N THR A 18 29.62 24.03 -5.61
CA THR A 18 30.03 25.36 -5.18
C THR A 18 30.42 26.18 -6.41
N ASN A 19 29.86 27.38 -6.59
CA ASN A 19 30.55 28.58 -7.08
C ASN A 19 29.57 29.75 -7.15
N LEU A 20 29.84 30.77 -6.33
CA LEU A 20 29.28 32.11 -6.40
C LEU A 20 29.61 32.78 -7.75
N PRO A 21 28.72 33.65 -8.24
CA PRO A 21 29.15 34.88 -8.85
C PRO A 21 28.68 36.09 -8.05
N ASN A 22 29.68 36.91 -7.76
CA ASN A 22 29.65 38.27 -7.27
C ASN A 22 28.86 39.17 -8.25
N LEU A 23 27.77 39.80 -7.81
CA LEU A 23 27.09 40.86 -8.55
C LEU A 23 26.83 42.07 -7.63
N SER A 24 27.89 42.88 -7.57
CA SER A 24 27.93 44.34 -7.66
C SER A 24 26.58 45.07 -7.65
N GLY A 25 26.48 45.99 -6.70
CA GLY A 25 25.27 46.75 -6.40
C GLY A 25 24.75 47.63 -7.53
N LYS A 26 23.43 47.67 -7.62
CA LYS A 26 22.65 48.88 -7.95
C LYS A 26 21.44 48.93 -7.03
N CYS A 27 21.52 49.88 -6.12
CA CYS A 27 20.45 50.35 -5.25
C CYS A 27 19.23 50.73 -6.10
N PHE A 28 18.13 50.00 -5.96
CA PHE A 28 16.84 50.42 -6.50
C PHE A 28 16.22 51.40 -5.51
N GLN A 29 16.51 52.69 -5.66
CA GLN A 29 15.81 53.74 -4.94
C GLN A 29 14.40 53.90 -5.51
N ILE A 30 13.41 53.42 -4.77
CA ILE A 30 12.01 53.79 -5.02
C ILE A 30 11.83 55.18 -4.42
N ARG A 31 11.82 56.19 -5.29
CA ARG A 31 11.52 57.58 -4.99
C ARG A 31 10.07 57.66 -4.49
N THR A 32 9.88 57.88 -3.20
CA THR A 32 8.59 58.20 -2.59
C THR A 32 8.12 59.56 -3.09
N VAL A 33 7.02 59.58 -3.84
CA VAL A 33 6.26 60.81 -4.12
C VAL A 33 5.17 60.90 -3.06
N PRO A 34 5.09 61.97 -2.24
CA PRO A 34 3.98 62.13 -1.31
C PRO A 34 2.79 62.70 -2.10
N LEU A 35 1.82 61.85 -2.44
CA LEU A 35 0.51 62.32 -2.88
C LEU A 35 -0.31 62.69 -1.65
N ARG A 36 -0.25 63.98 -1.36
CA ARG A 36 -1.30 64.86 -0.82
C ARG A 36 -2.54 64.14 -0.29
N GLN A 37 -2.65 64.18 1.03
CA GLN A 37 -3.84 63.89 1.81
C GLN A 37 -4.99 64.84 1.41
N CYS A 38 -6.10 64.28 0.94
CA CYS A 38 -7.40 64.94 0.95
C CYS A 38 -8.37 64.04 1.70
N SER A 39 -8.73 64.47 2.90
CA SER A 39 -9.80 63.93 3.72
C SER A 39 -11.17 64.27 3.14
N SER A 40 -12.15 63.43 3.48
CA SER A 40 -13.61 63.57 3.35
C SER A 40 -14.25 63.08 2.05
N THR A 41 -14.85 61.90 2.12
CA THR A 41 -16.33 61.82 2.22
C THR A 41 -16.71 60.46 2.78
N ALA A 42 -17.45 60.49 3.89
CA ALA A 42 -18.21 59.36 4.35
C ALA A 42 -19.37 59.12 3.36
N GLN A 43 -19.37 57.98 2.66
CA GLN A 43 -20.58 57.23 2.30
C GLN A 43 -20.25 55.97 1.48
N SER A 44 -20.87 54.87 1.92
CA SER A 44 -20.97 53.55 1.30
C SER A 44 -19.70 52.67 1.31
N ARG A 45 -19.78 51.53 2.00
CA ARG A 45 -19.61 50.18 1.40
C ARG A 45 -19.75 49.11 2.48
N PRO A 46 -20.98 48.61 2.74
CA PRO A 46 -21.17 47.32 3.39
C PRO A 46 -20.51 46.18 2.58
N ASN A 47 -20.41 46.35 1.25
CA ASN A 47 -20.04 45.29 0.31
C ASN A 47 -18.54 44.96 0.24
N GLU A 48 -17.62 45.89 0.56
CA GLU A 48 -16.17 45.65 0.43
C GLU A 48 -15.62 44.69 1.50
N THR A 49 -16.22 44.73 2.69
CA THR A 49 -15.90 43.81 3.79
C THR A 49 -16.44 42.41 3.51
N ASP A 50 -17.59 42.30 2.86
CA ASP A 50 -18.21 41.01 2.54
C ASP A 50 -17.50 40.28 1.39
N GLU A 51 -17.11 40.99 0.31
CA GLU A 51 -16.31 40.38 -0.77
C GLU A 51 -14.93 39.89 -0.30
N LYS A 52 -14.25 40.65 0.57
CA LYS A 52 -12.98 40.22 1.18
C LYS A 52 -13.17 39.00 2.08
N LYS A 53 -14.29 38.95 2.82
CA LYS A 53 -14.64 37.83 3.69
C LYS A 53 -14.95 36.56 2.89
N ASP A 54 -15.63 36.69 1.76
CA ASP A 54 -15.97 35.55 0.90
C ASP A 54 -14.77 35.03 0.12
N SER A 55 -13.88 35.89 -0.39
CA SER A 55 -12.62 35.45 -1.00
C SER A 55 -11.72 34.71 0.00
N ALA A 56 -11.70 35.13 1.27
CA ALA A 56 -10.96 34.45 2.33
C ALA A 56 -11.58 33.08 2.70
N LYS A 57 -12.91 32.96 2.72
CA LYS A 57 -13.59 31.66 2.92
C LYS A 57 -13.28 30.69 1.79
N VAL A 58 -13.34 31.15 0.53
CA VAL A 58 -13.02 30.34 -0.65
C VAL A 58 -11.57 29.86 -0.60
N ARG A 59 -10.61 30.73 -0.30
CA ARG A 59 -9.19 30.34 -0.14
C ARG A 59 -9.00 29.33 1.01
N ARG A 60 -9.71 29.48 2.13
CA ARG A 60 -9.68 28.52 3.24
C ARG A 60 -10.26 27.17 2.85
N ALA A 61 -11.38 27.15 2.11
CA ALA A 61 -11.99 25.93 1.61
C ALA A 61 -11.06 25.18 0.63
N TYR A 62 -10.39 25.90 -0.29
CA TYR A 62 -9.37 25.30 -1.17
C TYR A 62 -8.16 24.77 -0.41
N ALA A 63 -7.65 25.51 0.59
CA ALA A 63 -6.53 25.05 1.42
C ALA A 63 -6.89 23.80 2.23
N LEU A 64 -8.09 23.77 2.82
CA LEU A 64 -8.56 22.62 3.59
C LEU A 64 -8.85 21.41 2.70
N GLY A 65 -9.51 21.61 1.55
CA GLY A 65 -9.74 20.56 0.56
C GLY A 65 -8.43 19.97 0.03
N GLY A 66 -7.43 20.82 -0.25
CA GLY A 66 -6.08 20.39 -0.61
C GLY A 66 -5.42 19.57 0.50
N CYS A 67 -5.54 20.01 1.76
CA CYS A 67 -5.02 19.27 2.91
C CYS A 67 -5.68 17.89 3.06
N LEU A 68 -7.01 17.81 2.93
CA LEU A 68 -7.76 16.55 2.99
C LEU A 68 -7.34 15.58 1.87
N MET A 69 -7.16 16.07 0.64
CA MET A 69 -6.67 15.25 -0.47
C MET A 69 -5.23 14.75 -0.24
N CYS A 70 -4.35 15.59 0.31
CA CYS A 70 -2.99 15.16 0.67
C CYS A 70 -2.99 14.10 1.76
N MET A 71 -3.82 14.25 2.80
CA MET A 71 -4.00 13.23 3.85
C MET A 71 -4.58 11.93 3.29
N TRP A 72 -5.54 12.02 2.37
CA TRP A 72 -6.12 10.86 1.70
C TRP A 72 -5.05 10.11 0.89
N LEU A 73 -4.31 10.82 0.02
CA LEU A 73 -3.23 10.23 -0.77
C LEU A 73 -2.13 9.62 0.11
N SER A 74 -1.74 10.31 1.20
CA SER A 74 -0.69 9.81 2.09
C SER A 74 -1.12 8.56 2.84
N ALA A 75 -2.38 8.46 3.28
CA ALA A 75 -2.92 7.26 3.88
C ALA A 75 -2.88 6.05 2.92
N HIS A 76 -3.24 6.25 1.66
CA HIS A 76 -3.22 5.18 0.65
C HIS A 76 -1.78 4.78 0.28
N ALA A 77 -0.88 5.77 0.15
CA ALA A 77 0.54 5.53 -0.06
C ALA A 77 1.15 4.75 1.12
N LEU A 78 0.73 5.04 2.35
CA LEU A 78 1.20 4.33 3.55
C LEU A 78 0.78 2.85 3.54
N LEU A 79 -0.44 2.52 3.11
CA LEU A 79 -0.89 1.13 2.96
C LEU A 79 0.00 0.35 1.97
N LEU A 80 0.23 0.94 0.80
CA LEU A 80 1.13 0.36 -0.21
C LEU A 80 2.56 0.21 0.31
N TYR A 81 3.05 1.22 1.03
CA TYR A 81 4.38 1.19 1.63
C TYR A 81 4.51 0.08 2.66
N ARG A 82 3.53 -0.06 3.57
CA ARG A 82 3.49 -1.12 4.58
C ARG A 82 3.56 -2.50 3.93
N ARG A 83 2.74 -2.74 2.90
CA ARG A 83 2.69 -4.03 2.19
C ARG A 83 4.02 -4.37 1.50
N ARG A 84 4.64 -3.38 0.84
CA ARG A 84 5.98 -3.56 0.24
C ARG A 84 7.08 -3.78 1.27
N ASN A 85 7.02 -3.07 2.39
CA ASN A 85 8.02 -3.20 3.45
C ASN A 85 7.92 -4.56 4.16
N GLU A 86 6.70 -5.05 4.37
CA GLU A 86 6.46 -6.39 4.89
C GLU A 86 7.01 -7.47 3.95
N HIS A 87 6.72 -7.36 2.65
CA HIS A 87 7.29 -8.26 1.64
C HIS A 87 8.84 -8.24 1.64
N ARG A 88 9.47 -7.06 1.72
CA ARG A 88 10.94 -6.94 1.81
C ARG A 88 11.49 -7.59 3.09
N SER A 89 10.90 -7.28 4.24
CA SER A 89 11.28 -7.83 5.55
C SER A 89 11.15 -9.35 5.57
N LEU A 90 10.08 -9.89 4.98
CA LEU A 90 9.91 -11.33 4.83
C LEU A 90 10.93 -11.95 3.89
N ASN A 91 11.28 -11.29 2.77
CA ASN A 91 12.32 -11.79 1.86
C ASN A 91 13.69 -11.86 2.51
N GLU A 92 14.01 -10.92 3.39
CA GLU A 92 15.29 -10.93 4.15
C GLU A 92 15.34 -12.06 5.19
N LYS A 93 14.21 -12.36 5.85
CA LYS A 93 14.14 -13.38 6.90
C LYS A 93 13.93 -14.80 6.36
N LEU A 94 13.09 -14.91 5.33
CA LEU A 94 12.59 -16.16 4.74
C LEU A 94 12.54 -15.96 3.22
N PRO A 95 13.66 -16.16 2.52
CA PRO A 95 13.71 -16.03 1.07
C PRO A 95 12.82 -17.08 0.42
N PRO A 96 12.09 -16.73 -0.66
CA PRO A 96 11.23 -17.68 -1.36
C PRO A 96 12.08 -18.75 -2.06
N ILE A 97 11.70 -20.02 -1.88
CA ILE A 97 12.30 -21.15 -2.58
C ILE A 97 11.61 -21.38 -3.95
N PRO A 98 12.27 -22.05 -4.91
CA PRO A 98 11.64 -22.44 -6.16
C PRO A 98 10.43 -23.35 -5.94
N TRP A 99 9.43 -23.26 -6.83
CA TRP A 99 8.22 -24.06 -6.78
C TRP A 99 8.51 -25.57 -6.71
N GLU A 100 9.46 -26.06 -7.50
CA GLU A 100 9.82 -27.48 -7.59
C GLU A 100 10.37 -27.99 -6.26
N GLU A 101 11.22 -27.18 -5.61
CA GLU A 101 11.78 -27.50 -4.31
C GLU A 101 10.70 -27.53 -3.22
N PHE A 102 9.76 -26.58 -3.28
CA PHE A 102 8.61 -26.55 -2.39
C PHE A 102 7.73 -27.80 -2.52
N VAL A 103 7.41 -28.19 -3.77
CA VAL A 103 6.57 -29.34 -4.07
C VAL A 103 7.19 -30.61 -3.50
N GLN A 104 8.47 -30.85 -3.75
CA GLN A 104 9.15 -32.07 -3.31
C GLN A 104 9.34 -32.14 -1.78
N LYS A 105 9.74 -31.04 -1.14
CA LYS A 105 10.10 -31.05 0.29
C LYS A 105 8.93 -30.90 1.24
N TYR A 106 7.82 -30.31 0.79
CA TYR A 106 6.70 -29.96 1.67
C TYR A 106 5.36 -30.48 1.17
N LEU A 107 5.02 -30.18 -0.11
CA LEU A 107 3.69 -30.47 -0.63
C LEU A 107 3.45 -31.99 -0.76
N LEU A 108 4.34 -32.70 -1.46
CA LEU A 108 4.25 -34.17 -1.64
C LEU A 108 4.39 -34.95 -0.33
N LEU A 109 5.06 -34.37 0.67
CA LEU A 109 5.17 -34.96 2.00
C LEU A 109 3.95 -34.69 2.89
N GLY A 110 2.91 -34.02 2.39
CA GLY A 110 1.67 -33.73 3.14
C GLY A 110 1.88 -32.82 4.36
N LYS A 111 2.96 -32.03 4.38
CA LYS A 111 3.29 -31.15 5.52
C LYS A 111 2.53 -29.83 5.50
N VAL A 112 1.91 -29.50 4.38
CA VAL A 112 1.29 -28.21 4.10
C VAL A 112 -0.17 -28.21 4.53
N LYS A 113 -0.56 -27.18 5.28
CA LYS A 113 -1.93 -26.98 5.75
C LYS A 113 -2.67 -25.93 4.92
N THR A 114 -2.07 -24.75 4.81
CA THR A 114 -2.65 -23.60 4.11
C THR A 114 -1.59 -22.92 3.26
N ILE A 115 -1.97 -22.54 2.05
CA ILE A 115 -1.16 -21.73 1.13
C ILE A 115 -1.89 -20.43 0.89
N VAL A 116 -1.22 -19.30 1.14
CA VAL A 116 -1.71 -17.96 0.83
C VAL A 116 -0.88 -17.39 -0.29
N TYR A 117 -1.46 -17.29 -1.48
CA TYR A 117 -0.76 -16.76 -2.65
C TYR A 117 -0.93 -15.24 -2.75
N GLN A 118 0.16 -14.52 -2.98
CA GLN A 118 0.20 -13.08 -3.18
C GLN A 118 0.54 -12.77 -4.65
N PRO A 119 -0.47 -12.57 -5.53
CA PRO A 119 -0.24 -12.42 -6.96
C PRO A 119 0.68 -11.23 -7.31
N HIS A 120 0.59 -10.15 -6.53
CA HIS A 120 1.37 -8.93 -6.75
C HIS A 120 2.87 -9.10 -6.57
N PHE A 121 3.28 -10.16 -5.86
CA PHE A 121 4.68 -10.47 -5.58
C PHE A 121 5.11 -11.81 -6.16
N GLU A 122 4.20 -12.54 -6.83
CA GLU A 122 4.45 -13.89 -7.36
C GLU A 122 4.97 -14.88 -6.31
N VAL A 123 4.56 -14.68 -5.05
CA VAL A 123 5.03 -15.45 -3.90
C VAL A 123 3.86 -16.11 -3.19
N GLY A 124 4.01 -17.40 -2.89
CA GLY A 124 3.13 -18.15 -2.00
C GLY A 124 3.70 -18.25 -0.60
N ASN A 125 2.93 -17.83 0.39
CA ASN A 125 3.21 -18.00 1.80
C ASN A 125 2.59 -19.33 2.27
N VAL A 126 3.38 -20.18 2.92
CA VAL A 126 2.98 -21.54 3.28
C VAL A 126 2.99 -21.69 4.79
N TYR A 127 1.91 -22.27 5.30
CA TYR A 127 1.75 -22.63 6.70
C TYR A 127 1.74 -24.16 6.83
N LEU A 128 2.64 -24.69 7.65
CA LEU A 128 2.79 -26.12 7.86
C LEU A 128 1.91 -26.60 9.01
N HIS A 129 1.59 -27.89 9.02
CA HIS A 129 0.95 -28.53 10.17
C HIS A 129 1.90 -28.51 11.37
N SER A 130 1.64 -27.64 12.35
CA SER A 130 2.34 -27.64 13.64
C SER A 130 1.64 -28.57 14.64
N ALA A 131 2.42 -29.41 15.34
CA ALA A 131 1.92 -30.26 16.43
C ALA A 131 1.30 -29.44 17.58
N THR A 132 1.78 -28.22 17.80
CA THR A 132 1.27 -27.30 18.83
C THR A 132 -0.07 -26.67 18.44
N GLU A 133 -0.33 -26.48 17.15
CA GLU A 133 -1.60 -25.92 16.65
C GLU A 133 -2.77 -26.91 16.76
N GLN A 134 -2.54 -28.23 16.64
CA GLN A 134 -3.61 -29.21 16.85
C GLN A 134 -4.08 -29.23 18.31
N LEU A 135 -3.15 -29.03 19.26
CA LEU A 135 -3.46 -28.89 20.69
C LEU A 135 -4.17 -27.56 20.99
N MET A 136 -3.70 -26.44 20.44
CA MET A 136 -4.37 -25.15 20.63
C MET A 136 -5.71 -25.04 19.91
N LYS A 137 -5.90 -25.64 18.74
CA LYS A 137 -7.19 -25.64 18.02
C LYS A 137 -8.30 -26.26 18.85
N LYS A 138 -8.03 -27.31 19.63
CA LYS A 138 -9.02 -27.88 20.56
C LYS A 138 -9.34 -26.93 21.71
N ALA A 139 -8.36 -26.18 22.23
CA ALA A 139 -8.55 -25.25 23.33
C ALA A 139 -9.16 -23.89 22.90
N LEU A 140 -8.95 -23.45 21.66
CA LEU A 140 -9.44 -22.19 21.10
C LEU A 140 -10.82 -22.30 20.43
N LEU A 141 -11.23 -23.50 19.98
CA LEU A 141 -12.55 -23.72 19.38
C LEU A 141 -13.69 -23.34 20.33
N ASP A 142 -13.47 -23.53 21.64
CA ASP A 142 -14.44 -23.23 22.69
C ASP A 142 -14.49 -21.73 23.06
N TRP A 143 -13.53 -20.91 22.60
CA TRP A 143 -13.43 -19.52 23.07
C TRP A 143 -13.58 -18.44 21.98
N VAL A 144 -13.36 -18.74 20.69
CA VAL A 144 -13.27 -17.70 19.66
C VAL A 144 -14.07 -18.04 18.41
N HIS A 145 -15.39 -17.86 18.48
CA HIS A 145 -16.22 -17.56 17.31
C HIS A 145 -16.15 -16.07 16.88
N ALA A 146 -15.20 -15.28 17.42
CA ALA A 146 -15.24 -13.82 17.37
C ALA A 146 -14.04 -13.10 16.71
N ALA A 147 -13.07 -13.78 16.10
CA ALA A 147 -12.04 -13.09 15.30
C ALA A 147 -11.32 -14.03 14.32
N PRO A 148 -11.57 -13.93 13.00
CA PRO A 148 -10.76 -14.60 12.01
C PRO A 148 -9.57 -13.69 11.68
N ASP A 149 -8.50 -13.79 12.48
CA ASP A 149 -7.20 -13.28 12.06
C ASP A 149 -6.24 -14.47 11.91
N LYS A 150 -6.45 -15.25 10.83
CA LYS A 150 -5.70 -16.46 10.48
C LYS A 150 -4.21 -16.19 10.18
N PHE A 151 -3.76 -14.93 10.20
CA PHE A 151 -2.44 -14.51 9.70
C PHE A 151 -1.58 -13.74 10.71
N SER A 152 -1.88 -13.80 12.01
CA SER A 152 -0.99 -13.19 13.03
C SER A 152 0.37 -13.90 13.11
N ARG A 153 0.46 -15.14 12.59
CA ARG A 153 1.69 -15.93 12.54
C ARG A 153 2.44 -15.65 11.22
N PRO A 154 3.78 -15.44 11.26
CA PRO A 154 4.58 -15.39 10.03
C PRO A 154 4.53 -16.73 9.28
N PRO A 155 4.66 -16.73 7.95
CA PRO A 155 4.70 -17.98 7.18
C PRO A 155 5.90 -18.83 7.57
N ASP A 156 5.76 -20.15 7.44
CA ASP A 156 6.83 -21.11 7.74
C ASP A 156 7.79 -21.27 6.57
N VAL A 157 7.23 -21.32 5.36
CA VAL A 157 7.96 -21.47 4.10
C VAL A 157 7.34 -20.52 3.09
N ARG A 158 8.13 -20.04 2.14
CA ARG A 158 7.67 -19.19 1.06
C ARG A 158 8.18 -19.75 -0.25
N PHE A 159 7.36 -19.79 -1.29
CA PHE A 159 7.79 -20.21 -2.61
C PHE A 159 7.56 -19.11 -3.63
N PHE A 160 8.39 -19.10 -4.67
CA PHE A 160 8.20 -18.28 -5.85
C PHE A 160 7.48 -19.10 -6.93
N PHE A 161 6.49 -18.50 -7.59
CA PHE A 161 5.79 -19.12 -8.71
C PHE A 161 5.46 -18.08 -9.77
N GLU A 162 6.03 -18.27 -10.95
CA GLU A 162 5.83 -17.43 -12.13
C GLU A 162 4.47 -17.77 -12.76
N GLY A 163 3.43 -17.01 -12.40
CA GLY A 163 2.08 -17.21 -12.91
C GLY A 163 1.02 -16.46 -12.10
N ASP A 164 -0.25 -16.62 -12.47
CA ASP A 164 -1.37 -16.09 -11.71
C ASP A 164 -1.86 -17.07 -10.63
N ALA A 165 -2.75 -16.60 -9.76
CA ALA A 165 -3.30 -17.44 -8.69
C ALA A 165 -4.02 -18.69 -9.24
N ALA A 166 -4.67 -18.56 -10.41
CA ALA A 166 -5.35 -19.66 -11.06
C ALA A 166 -4.37 -20.74 -11.55
N ALA A 167 -3.19 -20.36 -12.07
CA ALA A 167 -2.15 -21.29 -12.45
C ALA A 167 -1.61 -22.08 -11.25
N VAL A 168 -1.41 -21.42 -10.10
CA VAL A 168 -1.00 -22.11 -8.86
C VAL A 168 -2.06 -23.09 -8.40
N GLU A 169 -3.32 -22.66 -8.33
CA GLU A 169 -4.44 -23.51 -7.92
C GLU A 169 -4.60 -24.72 -8.86
N HIS A 170 -4.47 -24.50 -10.16
CA HIS A 170 -4.49 -25.56 -11.16
C HIS A 170 -3.32 -26.53 -11.00
N ALA A 171 -2.11 -26.02 -10.72
CA ALA A 171 -0.93 -26.86 -10.47
C ALA A 171 -1.14 -27.75 -9.23
N ILE A 172 -1.67 -27.19 -8.14
CA ILE A 172 -2.00 -27.96 -6.92
C ILE A 172 -3.05 -29.03 -7.20
N LYS A 173 -4.16 -28.67 -7.88
CA LYS A 173 -5.21 -29.63 -8.25
C LYS A 173 -4.71 -30.73 -9.18
N THR A 174 -3.79 -30.40 -10.08
CA THR A 174 -3.17 -31.38 -10.99
C THR A 174 -2.32 -32.37 -10.21
N LEU A 175 -1.51 -31.89 -9.27
CA LEU A 175 -0.72 -32.74 -8.37
C LEU A 175 -1.62 -33.63 -7.51
N GLN A 176 -2.69 -33.09 -6.93
CA GLN A 176 -3.68 -33.88 -6.17
C GLN A 176 -4.28 -35.02 -6.98
N LYS A 177 -4.66 -34.75 -8.24
CA LYS A 177 -5.18 -35.79 -9.16
C LYS A 177 -4.14 -36.85 -9.49
N GLN A 178 -2.88 -36.46 -9.73
CA GLN A 178 -1.80 -37.39 -10.06
C GLN A 178 -1.42 -38.30 -8.88
N THR A 179 -1.52 -37.79 -7.65
CA THR A 179 -1.13 -38.52 -6.44
C THR A 179 -2.29 -39.28 -5.80
N HIS A 180 -3.52 -39.11 -6.31
CA HIS A 180 -4.75 -39.72 -5.76
C HIS A 180 -4.66 -41.24 -5.60
N ASP A 181 -4.08 -41.93 -6.59
CA ASP A 181 -3.97 -43.39 -6.59
C ASP A 181 -2.65 -43.91 -6.00
N SER A 182 -1.82 -43.01 -5.45
CA SER A 182 -0.53 -43.38 -4.86
C SER A 182 -0.68 -43.83 -3.41
N ALA A 183 0.35 -44.50 -2.87
CA ALA A 183 0.37 -44.95 -1.48
C ALA A 183 0.25 -43.82 -0.44
N ASN A 184 0.53 -42.56 -0.82
CA ASN A 184 0.40 -41.38 0.04
C ASN A 184 -0.33 -40.26 -0.73
N PRO A 185 -1.68 -40.29 -0.79
CA PRO A 185 -2.44 -39.26 -1.50
C PRO A 185 -2.20 -37.88 -0.88
N LEU A 186 -2.10 -36.86 -1.73
CA LEU A 186 -1.92 -35.49 -1.28
C LEU A 186 -3.15 -35.06 -0.48
N MET A 187 -2.95 -34.57 0.75
CA MET A 187 -4.04 -34.00 1.54
C MET A 187 -4.60 -32.75 0.87
N GLU A 188 -5.89 -32.49 1.11
CA GLU A 188 -6.54 -31.25 0.68
C GLU A 188 -5.87 -30.06 1.39
N VAL A 189 -5.33 -29.14 0.60
CA VAL A 189 -4.64 -27.94 1.08
C VAL A 189 -5.57 -26.75 0.94
N GLU A 190 -5.75 -25.99 2.02
CA GLU A 190 -6.51 -24.73 1.99
C GLU A 190 -5.72 -23.71 1.15
N PHE A 191 -6.32 -23.22 0.06
CA PHE A 191 -5.69 -22.25 -0.83
C PHE A 191 -6.44 -20.92 -0.77
N ASP A 192 -5.76 -19.89 -0.29
CA ASP A 192 -6.28 -18.52 -0.19
C ASP A 192 -5.49 -17.57 -1.09
N ILE A 193 -6.18 -16.58 -1.65
CA ILE A 193 -5.58 -15.54 -2.49
C ILE A 193 -5.57 -14.23 -1.71
N ASP A 194 -4.38 -13.74 -1.40
CA ASP A 194 -4.17 -12.42 -0.80
C ASP A 194 -3.91 -11.39 -1.91
N GLN A 195 -5.01 -10.92 -2.51
CA GLN A 195 -5.00 -9.86 -3.51
C GLN A 195 -5.02 -8.47 -2.84
N PHE A 196 -4.28 -7.53 -3.42
CA PHE A 196 -4.42 -6.11 -3.10
C PHE A 196 -5.44 -5.43 -4.02
N PRO A 197 -6.31 -4.55 -3.50
CA PRO A 197 -6.59 -4.35 -2.08
C PRO A 197 -7.37 -5.54 -1.51
N SER A 198 -7.00 -5.99 -0.31
CA SER A 198 -7.80 -6.96 0.45
C SER A 198 -9.16 -6.35 0.83
N ASN A 199 -10.16 -7.16 1.20
CA ASN A 199 -11.48 -6.65 1.59
C ASN A 199 -11.42 -5.58 2.69
N ARG A 200 -10.48 -5.72 3.65
CA ARG A 200 -10.26 -4.73 4.72
C ARG A 200 -9.65 -3.45 4.18
N GLU A 201 -8.64 -3.55 3.32
CA GLU A 201 -8.01 -2.39 2.67
C GLU A 201 -9.00 -1.69 1.74
N LEU A 202 -9.80 -2.44 0.97
CA LEU A 202 -10.84 -1.91 0.09
C LEU A 202 -11.91 -1.17 0.89
N ALA A 203 -12.40 -1.75 1.99
CA ALA A 203 -13.35 -1.08 2.87
C ALA A 203 -12.78 0.23 3.42
N PHE A 204 -11.52 0.23 3.85
CA PHE A 204 -10.83 1.45 4.31
C PHE A 204 -10.70 2.49 3.19
N ILE A 205 -10.32 2.08 1.98
CA ILE A 205 -10.21 2.94 0.80
C ILE A 205 -11.58 3.57 0.50
N VAL A 206 -12.64 2.77 0.44
CA VAL A 206 -14.01 3.24 0.15
C VAL A 206 -14.49 4.21 1.22
N ILE A 207 -14.41 3.85 2.50
CA ILE A 207 -14.86 4.72 3.60
C ILE A 207 -14.08 6.04 3.61
N SER A 208 -12.76 5.98 3.46
CA SER A 208 -11.94 7.19 3.45
C SER A 208 -12.21 8.06 2.22
N THR A 209 -12.42 7.49 1.03
CA THR A 209 -12.86 8.27 -0.14
C THR A 209 -14.21 8.95 0.06
N LEU A 210 -15.21 8.23 0.58
CA LEU A 210 -16.53 8.78 0.83
C LEU A 210 -16.47 9.91 1.87
N PHE A 211 -15.69 9.73 2.94
CA PHE A 211 -15.48 10.76 3.95
C PHE A 211 -14.81 12.00 3.37
N THR A 212 -13.74 11.84 2.58
CA THR A 212 -13.05 12.97 1.94
C THR A 212 -13.98 13.71 0.97
N LEU A 213 -14.76 12.99 0.16
CA LEU A 213 -15.73 13.61 -0.75
C LEU A 213 -16.84 14.35 0.02
N ALA A 214 -17.43 13.74 1.05
CA ALA A 214 -18.45 14.37 1.88
C ALA A 214 -17.91 15.61 2.59
N ALA A 215 -16.68 15.57 3.12
CA ALA A 215 -16.04 16.72 3.74
C ALA A 215 -15.83 17.86 2.74
N ILE A 216 -15.45 17.56 1.49
CA ILE A 216 -15.29 18.57 0.43
C ILE A 216 -16.64 19.14 0.00
N THR A 217 -17.68 18.32 -0.15
CA THR A 217 -19.01 18.78 -0.59
C THR A 217 -19.73 19.60 0.47
N LEU A 218 -19.59 19.26 1.76
CA LEU A 218 -20.16 20.03 2.88
C LEU A 218 -19.44 21.36 3.13
N MET A 219 -18.21 21.52 2.62
CA MET A 219 -17.41 22.74 2.72
C MET A 219 -17.67 23.74 1.58
N LYS A 220 -18.45 23.35 0.58
CA LYS A 220 -18.79 24.15 -0.60
C LYS A 220 -20.12 24.87 -0.40
#